data_AF-A0A2S9W367-F1
#
_entry.id   AF-A0A2S9W367-F1
#
_cell.length_a   1.000
_cell.length_b   1.000
_cell.length_c   1.000
_cell.angle_alpha   90.00
_cell.angle_beta   90.00
_cell.angle_gamma   90.00
#
_symmetry.space_group_name_H-M   'P 1'
#
loop_
_entity.id
_entity.type
_entity.pdbx_description
1 polymer ?
#
loop_
_entity_poly.entity_id
_entity_poly.type
_entity_poly.pdbx_seq_one_letter_code
_entity_poly.pdbx_strand_id
1 'polypeptide(L)'
;MAQRKFYNPELDTTELYTEVWKIELVQVRDESNLMVRNHYWKDSDGELWVDFNNPMENVTRSFAAYRSKKGYMTPEDIRKLRHNLGLTVRQFAKRLGIAPSSLTQIENNLRVQVKYQDNLFKAAKTFYEENGHLPGNCSSNEDGVIDKQLSGLLDKSEYQPSINYAEDHLYTNNIYTDLEVMGVAV
;
A
#
# COMPACT_ATOMS: atom_id res chain seq x y z
N MET A 1 -13.05 -1.19 -28.67
CA MET A 1 -12.32 -0.28 -27.75
C MET A 1 -13.34 0.71 -27.23
N ALA A 2 -13.41 0.95 -25.93
CA ALA A 2 -14.30 1.97 -25.42
C ALA A 2 -13.74 3.35 -25.76
N GLN A 3 -14.63 4.28 -26.10
CA GLN A 3 -14.28 5.68 -26.28
C GLN A 3 -15.11 6.52 -25.34
N ARG A 4 -14.51 7.55 -24.77
CA ARG A 4 -15.21 8.45 -23.87
C ARG A 4 -14.67 9.87 -24.01
N LYS A 5 -15.57 10.83 -23.92
CA LYS A 5 -15.24 12.24 -23.96
C LYS A 5 -14.84 12.70 -22.56
N PHE A 6 -13.66 13.27 -22.42
CA PHE A 6 -13.12 13.77 -21.14
C PHE A 6 -12.65 15.20 -21.28
N TYR A 7 -12.73 15.94 -20.18
CA TYR A 7 -12.02 17.20 -20.03
C TYR A 7 -10.60 16.90 -19.52
N ASN A 8 -9.59 17.36 -20.24
CA ASN A 8 -8.20 17.31 -19.83
C ASN A 8 -7.83 18.63 -19.13
N PRO A 9 -7.62 18.63 -17.80
CA PRO A 9 -7.26 19.84 -17.06
C PRO A 9 -5.88 20.39 -17.41
N GLU A 10 -4.98 19.59 -17.98
CA GLU A 10 -3.64 20.02 -18.37
C GLU A 10 -3.63 20.79 -19.69
N LEU A 11 -4.54 20.45 -20.60
CA LEU A 11 -4.67 21.09 -21.91
C LEU A 11 -5.83 22.11 -21.98
N ASP A 12 -6.71 22.13 -20.98
CA ASP A 12 -7.96 22.90 -20.97
C ASP A 12 -8.85 22.59 -22.19
N THR A 13 -8.85 21.33 -22.62
CA THR A 13 -9.65 20.86 -23.76
C THR A 13 -10.58 19.72 -23.37
N THR A 14 -11.64 19.53 -24.16
CA THR A 14 -12.53 18.38 -24.02
C THR A 14 -12.55 17.55 -25.29
N GLU A 15 -11.91 16.39 -25.23
CA GLU A 15 -11.63 15.56 -26.40
C GLU A 15 -12.13 14.13 -26.21
N LEU A 16 -12.11 13.37 -27.31
CA LEU A 16 -12.49 11.96 -27.32
C LEU A 16 -11.24 11.11 -27.12
N TYR A 17 -11.23 10.34 -26.04
CA TYR A 17 -10.14 9.42 -25.72
C TYR A 17 -10.55 7.98 -25.99
N THR A 18 -9.58 7.16 -26.36
CA THR A 18 -9.75 5.73 -26.58
C THR A 18 -9.08 4.95 -25.44
N GLU A 19 -9.81 3.98 -24.88
CA GLU A 19 -9.30 3.13 -23.80
C GLU A 19 -8.17 2.21 -24.28
N VAL A 20 -7.07 2.18 -23.53
CA VAL A 20 -5.88 1.36 -23.81
C VAL A 20 -5.44 0.61 -22.56
N TRP A 21 -5.17 -0.68 -22.72
CA TRP A 21 -4.59 -1.53 -21.69
C TRP A 21 -3.21 -2.00 -22.13
N LYS A 22 -2.18 -1.76 -21.31
CA LYS A 22 -0.79 -2.06 -21.64
C LYS A 22 -0.12 -2.86 -20.53
N ILE A 23 0.66 -3.87 -20.89
CA ILE A 23 1.49 -4.61 -19.93
C ILE A 23 2.86 -3.95 -19.86
N GLU A 24 3.30 -3.61 -18.66
CA GLU A 24 4.55 -2.92 -18.41
C GLU A 24 5.31 -3.57 -17.25
N LEU A 25 6.63 -3.43 -17.26
CA LEU A 25 7.49 -3.80 -16.14
C LEU A 25 7.61 -2.58 -15.22
N VAL A 26 7.13 -2.72 -13.98
CA VAL A 26 7.13 -1.66 -12.99
C VAL A 26 8.05 -2.06 -11.83
N GLN A 27 8.78 -1.09 -11.31
CA GLN A 27 9.50 -1.22 -10.06
C GLN A 27 8.63 -0.81 -8.88
N VAL A 28 8.52 -1.68 -7.87
CA VAL A 28 7.94 -1.35 -6.57
C VAL A 28 8.93 -1.78 -5.50
N ARG A 29 9.54 -0.80 -4.82
CA ARG A 29 10.59 -1.01 -3.82
C ARG A 29 11.76 -1.86 -4.37
N ASP A 30 11.98 -3.04 -3.79
CA ASP A 30 13.04 -3.99 -4.09
C ASP A 30 12.70 -4.93 -5.25
N GLU A 31 11.49 -4.86 -5.82
CA GLU A 31 11.09 -5.65 -6.99
C GLU A 31 11.08 -4.78 -8.25
N SER A 32 12.01 -5.00 -9.17
CA SER A 32 12.20 -4.15 -10.37
C SER A 32 11.43 -4.61 -11.62
N ASN A 33 10.99 -5.87 -11.65
CA ASN A 33 10.46 -6.50 -12.87
C ASN A 33 9.03 -7.05 -12.63
N LEU A 34 8.14 -6.25 -12.05
CA LEU A 34 6.74 -6.64 -11.88
C LEU A 34 5.97 -6.38 -13.16
N MET A 35 5.44 -7.44 -13.78
CA MET A 35 4.52 -7.30 -14.91
C MET A 35 3.16 -6.83 -14.41
N VAL A 36 2.76 -5.63 -14.79
CA VAL A 36 1.49 -5.01 -14.41
C VAL A 36 0.74 -4.60 -15.66
N ARG A 37 -0.56 -4.91 -15.71
CA ARG A 37 -1.46 -4.44 -16.77
C ARG A 37 -2.05 -3.09 -16.36
N ASN A 38 -1.50 -2.02 -16.91
CA ASN A 38 -1.91 -0.64 -16.68
C ASN A 38 -3.01 -0.20 -17.65
N HIS A 39 -3.79 0.77 -17.20
CA HIS A 39 -4.93 1.35 -17.89
C HIS A 39 -4.63 2.81 -18.25
N TYR A 40 -4.95 3.19 -19.49
CA TYR A 40 -4.71 4.52 -20.03
C TYR A 40 -5.85 4.96 -20.95
N TRP A 41 -5.97 6.26 -21.12
CA TRP A 41 -6.80 6.93 -22.10
C TRP A 41 -5.89 7.56 -23.16
N LYS A 42 -6.07 7.19 -24.42
CA LYS A 42 -5.27 7.71 -25.53
C LYS A 42 -6.00 8.82 -26.28
N ASP A 43 -5.37 9.96 -26.47
CA ASP A 43 -5.92 11.08 -27.25
C ASP A 43 -5.72 10.88 -28.77
N SER A 44 -6.04 11.93 -29.55
CA SER A 44 -5.87 11.95 -31.01
C SER A 44 -4.41 11.97 -31.45
N ASP A 45 -3.52 12.56 -30.66
CA ASP A 45 -2.08 12.66 -30.95
C ASP A 45 -1.33 11.38 -30.58
N GLY A 46 -2.00 10.49 -29.83
CA GLY A 46 -1.51 9.17 -29.46
C GLY A 46 -0.86 9.12 -28.08
N GLU A 47 -0.91 10.20 -27.32
CA GLU A 47 -0.39 10.28 -25.96
C GLU A 47 -1.29 9.51 -24.98
N LEU A 48 -0.67 8.92 -23.95
CA LEU A 48 -1.35 8.06 -22.98
C LEU A 48 -1.52 8.79 -21.65
N TRP A 49 -2.77 8.94 -21.26
CA TRP A 49 -3.19 9.61 -20.04
C TRP A 49 -3.65 8.60 -18.99
N VAL A 50 -3.36 8.85 -17.72
CA VAL A 50 -3.94 8.06 -16.62
C VAL A 50 -5.45 8.35 -16.48
N ASP A 51 -6.19 7.54 -15.71
CA ASP A 51 -7.59 7.86 -15.44
C ASP A 51 -7.70 9.13 -14.59
N PHE A 52 -8.27 10.19 -15.16
CA PHE A 52 -8.45 11.47 -14.48
C PHE A 52 -9.33 11.37 -13.21
N ASN A 53 -10.27 10.43 -13.15
CA ASN A 53 -11.12 10.23 -11.97
C ASN A 53 -10.46 9.31 -10.93
N ASN A 54 -9.47 8.52 -11.35
CA ASN A 54 -8.69 7.66 -10.46
C ASN A 54 -7.20 7.65 -10.86
N PRO A 55 -6.47 8.76 -10.62
CA PRO A 55 -5.05 8.86 -11.03
C PRO A 55 -4.17 7.77 -10.40
N MET A 56 -4.61 7.22 -9.26
CA MET A 56 -3.91 6.18 -8.52
C MET A 56 -4.17 4.76 -9.04
N GLU A 57 -5.02 4.55 -10.04
CA GLU A 57 -5.41 3.23 -10.52
C GLU A 57 -4.19 2.34 -10.81
N ASN A 58 -3.27 2.83 -11.66
CA ASN A 58 -2.10 2.06 -12.06
C ASN A 58 -1.16 1.78 -10.89
N VAL A 59 -0.96 2.75 -10.00
CA VAL A 59 -0.14 2.57 -8.80
C VAL A 59 -0.72 1.50 -7.88
N THR A 60 -2.04 1.52 -7.65
CA THR A 60 -2.72 0.51 -6.82
C THR A 60 -2.64 -0.89 -7.43
N ARG A 61 -2.68 -1.01 -8.77
CA ARG A 61 -2.43 -2.27 -9.50
C ARG A 61 -1.00 -2.76 -9.29
N SER A 62 -0.01 -1.88 -9.34
CA SER A 62 1.39 -2.23 -9.05
C SER A 62 1.57 -2.70 -7.61
N PHE A 63 0.90 -2.07 -6.65
CA PHE A 63 0.92 -2.50 -5.25
C PHE A 63 0.27 -3.87 -5.06
N ALA A 64 -0.83 -4.17 -5.76
CA ALA A 64 -1.46 -5.49 -5.73
C ALA A 64 -0.53 -6.57 -6.31
N ALA A 65 0.10 -6.29 -7.45
CA ALA A 65 1.07 -7.19 -8.07
C ALA A 65 2.28 -7.46 -7.15
N TYR A 66 2.82 -6.41 -6.52
CA TYR A 66 3.90 -6.54 -5.55
C TYR A 66 3.50 -7.43 -4.38
N ARG A 67 2.33 -7.18 -3.76
CA ARG A 67 1.87 -7.98 -2.62
C ARG A 67 1.64 -9.43 -3.00
N SER A 68 1.05 -9.68 -4.17
CA SER A 68 0.87 -11.03 -4.70
C SER A 68 2.20 -11.75 -4.88
N LYS A 69 3.23 -11.06 -5.40
CA LYS A 69 4.57 -11.66 -5.59
C LYS A 69 5.25 -11.96 -4.26
N LYS A 70 5.15 -11.07 -3.27
CA LYS A 70 5.75 -11.24 -1.95
C LYS A 70 4.93 -12.12 -0.99
N GLY A 71 3.72 -12.52 -1.38
CA GLY A 71 2.77 -13.22 -0.50
C GLY A 71 2.33 -12.37 0.69
N TYR A 72 2.24 -11.05 0.51
CA TYR A 72 1.86 -10.10 1.55
C TYR A 72 0.34 -10.02 1.72
N MET A 73 -0.13 -9.70 2.94
CA MET A 73 -1.55 -9.51 3.22
C MET A 73 -2.12 -8.33 2.44
N THR A 74 -3.35 -8.47 1.93
CA THR A 74 -4.02 -7.38 1.21
C THR A 74 -4.53 -6.32 2.20
N PRO A 75 -4.73 -5.06 1.74
CA PRO A 75 -5.36 -4.02 2.56
C PRO A 75 -6.69 -4.46 3.16
N GLU A 76 -7.51 -5.17 2.38
CA GLU A 76 -8.80 -5.71 2.79
C GLU A 76 -8.65 -6.78 3.87
N ASP A 77 -7.67 -7.68 3.75
CA ASP A 77 -7.42 -8.71 4.77
C ASP A 77 -7.01 -8.09 6.11
N ILE A 78 -6.13 -7.09 6.06
CA ILE A 78 -5.65 -6.36 7.25
C ILE A 78 -6.82 -5.63 7.92
N ARG A 79 -7.63 -4.93 7.11
CA ARG A 79 -8.82 -4.20 7.57
C ARG A 79 -9.83 -5.16 8.20
N LYS A 80 -10.12 -6.30 7.56
CA LYS A 80 -11.03 -7.34 8.08
C LYS A 80 -10.54 -7.92 9.40
N LEU A 81 -9.26 -8.28 9.48
CA LEU A 81 -8.64 -8.77 10.72
C LEU A 81 -8.84 -7.77 11.86
N ARG A 82 -8.54 -6.48 11.61
CA ARG A 82 -8.72 -5.43 12.60
C ARG A 82 -10.18 -5.29 13.06
N HIS A 83 -11.14 -5.34 12.13
CA HIS A 83 -12.56 -5.25 12.47
C HIS A 83 -13.04 -6.47 13.26
N ASN A 84 -12.58 -7.67 12.90
CA ASN A 84 -12.90 -8.90 13.62
C ASN A 84 -12.38 -8.88 15.06
N LEU A 85 -11.23 -8.23 15.28
CA LEU A 85 -10.67 -7.97 16.61
C LEU A 85 -11.40 -6.86 17.39
N GLY A 86 -12.36 -6.15 16.78
CA GLY A 86 -13.08 -5.05 17.41
C GLY A 86 -12.20 -3.81 17.68
N LEU A 87 -11.07 -3.67 16.99
CA LEU A 87 -10.09 -2.62 17.27
C LEU A 87 -10.23 -1.41 16.33
N THR A 88 -10.05 -0.21 16.89
CA THR A 88 -9.79 0.99 16.09
C THR A 88 -8.41 0.91 15.44
N VAL A 89 -8.18 1.69 14.38
CA VAL A 89 -6.86 1.81 13.74
C VAL A 89 -5.78 2.15 14.77
N ARG A 90 -6.05 3.09 15.69
CA ARG A 90 -5.09 3.50 16.72
C ARG A 90 -4.76 2.37 17.69
N GLN A 91 -5.75 1.61 18.14
CA GLN A 91 -5.53 0.48 19.04
C GLN A 91 -4.75 -0.65 18.36
N PHE A 92 -5.14 -1.01 17.13
CA PHE A 92 -4.45 -2.07 16.39
C PHE A 92 -3.00 -1.71 16.08
N ALA A 93 -2.77 -0.49 15.59
CA ALA A 93 -1.42 0.02 15.35
C ALA A 93 -0.58 0.04 16.63
N LYS A 94 -1.15 0.50 17.76
CA LYS A 94 -0.49 0.48 19.08
C LYS A 94 -0.11 -0.94 19.49
N ARG A 95 -1.02 -1.91 19.37
CA ARG A 95 -0.76 -3.33 19.67
C ARG A 95 0.40 -3.85 18.85
N LEU A 96 0.38 -3.62 17.53
CA LEU A 96 1.43 -4.07 16.62
C LEU A 96 2.75 -3.29 16.73
N GLY A 97 2.78 -2.17 17.45
CA GLY A 97 3.98 -1.32 17.53
C GLY A 97 4.29 -0.55 16.24
N ILE A 98 3.28 -0.24 15.42
CA ILE A 98 3.43 0.54 14.19
C ILE A 98 2.73 1.89 14.29
N ALA A 99 3.15 2.85 13.48
CA ALA A 99 2.50 4.17 13.45
C ALA A 99 1.05 4.05 12.92
N PRO A 100 0.04 4.67 13.58
CA PRO A 100 -1.35 4.65 13.10
C PRO A 100 -1.52 5.16 11.68
N SER A 101 -0.78 6.21 11.30
CA SER A 101 -0.78 6.76 9.93
C SER A 101 -0.31 5.74 8.89
N SER A 102 0.71 4.93 9.23
CA SER A 102 1.18 3.85 8.36
C SER A 102 0.11 2.79 8.16
N LEU A 103 -0.58 2.38 9.23
CA LEU A 103 -1.69 1.43 9.13
C LEU A 103 -2.83 1.97 8.26
N THR A 104 -3.23 3.23 8.46
CA THR A 104 -4.25 3.87 7.61
C THR A 104 -3.86 3.87 6.13
N GLN A 105 -2.62 4.25 5.80
CA GLN A 105 -2.16 4.25 4.42
C GLN A 105 -2.13 2.84 3.82
N ILE A 106 -1.73 1.83 4.59
CA ILE A 106 -1.71 0.44 4.14
C ILE A 106 -3.13 -0.08 3.90
N GLU A 107 -4.05 0.11 4.87
CA GLU A 107 -5.45 -0.32 4.74
C GLU A 107 -6.14 0.39 3.56
N ASN A 108 -5.83 1.67 3.29
CA ASN A 108 -6.40 2.40 2.16
C ASN A 108 -5.63 2.21 0.84
N ASN A 109 -4.71 1.25 0.78
CA ASN A 109 -3.90 0.93 -0.40
C ASN A 109 -3.07 2.11 -0.96
N LEU A 110 -2.76 3.11 -0.12
CA LEU A 110 -1.92 4.26 -0.47
C LEU A 110 -0.43 3.95 -0.33
N ARG A 111 -0.09 2.86 0.35
CA ARG A 111 1.29 2.41 0.59
C ARG A 111 1.36 0.91 0.72
N VAL A 112 2.47 0.34 0.27
CA VAL A 112 2.85 -1.05 0.53
C VAL A 112 3.56 -1.19 1.88
N GLN A 113 3.23 -2.24 2.65
CA GLN A 113 3.90 -2.55 3.90
C GLN A 113 5.34 -3.06 3.70
N VAL A 114 6.23 -2.83 4.67
CA VAL A 114 7.55 -3.52 4.70
C VAL A 114 7.42 -4.96 5.21
N LYS A 115 8.43 -5.80 4.98
CA LYS A 115 8.43 -7.22 5.41
C LYS A 115 8.07 -7.39 6.89
N TYR A 116 8.69 -6.62 7.78
CA TYR A 116 8.41 -6.67 9.21
C TYR A 116 6.93 -6.36 9.55
N GLN A 117 6.34 -5.35 8.92
CA GLN A 117 4.93 -5.01 9.11
C GLN A 117 4.01 -6.13 8.61
N ASP A 118 4.33 -6.73 7.45
CA ASP A 118 3.57 -7.85 6.91
C ASP A 118 3.62 -9.09 7.82
N ASN A 119 4.81 -9.38 8.35
CA ASN A 119 5.00 -10.44 9.33
C ASN A 119 4.16 -10.20 10.58
N LEU A 120 4.08 -8.97 11.09
CA LEU A 120 3.21 -8.63 12.22
C LEU A 120 1.73 -8.86 11.92
N PHE A 121 1.26 -8.47 10.74
CA PHE A 121 -0.13 -8.73 10.34
C PHE A 121 -0.43 -10.23 10.26
N LYS A 122 0.51 -11.01 9.69
CA LYS A 122 0.37 -12.47 9.61
C LYS A 122 0.37 -13.14 10.98
N ALA A 123 1.29 -12.76 11.86
CA ALA A 123 1.33 -13.28 13.23
C ALA A 123 0.04 -12.93 13.99
N ALA A 124 -0.44 -11.70 13.85
CA ALA A 124 -1.72 -11.27 14.42
C ALA A 124 -2.90 -12.09 13.89
N LYS A 125 -2.91 -12.40 12.59
CA LYS A 125 -3.91 -13.25 11.96
C LYS A 125 -3.89 -14.66 12.52
N THR A 126 -2.73 -15.32 12.54
CA THR A 126 -2.57 -16.68 13.08
C THR A 126 -3.02 -16.75 14.53
N PHE A 127 -2.59 -15.80 15.35
CA PHE A 127 -2.97 -15.77 16.75
C PHE A 127 -4.48 -15.55 16.95
N TYR A 128 -5.10 -14.68 16.14
CA TYR A 128 -6.55 -14.49 16.14
C TYR A 128 -7.31 -15.75 15.71
N GLU A 129 -6.83 -16.46 14.70
CA GLU A 129 -7.44 -17.71 14.23
C GLU A 129 -7.38 -18.81 15.30
N GLU A 130 -6.31 -18.85 16.10
CA GLU A 130 -6.12 -19.82 17.18
C GLU A 130 -6.87 -19.46 18.47
N ASN A 131 -6.93 -18.17 18.84
CA ASN A 131 -7.35 -17.74 20.18
C ASN A 131 -8.58 -16.81 20.19
N GLY A 132 -9.00 -16.28 19.04
CA GLY A 132 -10.10 -15.32 18.91
C GLY A 132 -9.79 -13.90 19.42
N HIS A 133 -8.60 -13.66 19.97
CA HIS A 133 -8.12 -12.34 20.43
C HIS A 133 -6.62 -12.21 20.15
N LEU A 134 -6.02 -11.03 20.32
CA LEU A 134 -4.55 -10.85 20.29
C LEU A 134 -3.92 -11.14 21.67
N PRO A 135 -2.62 -11.47 21.79
CA PRO A 135 -2.00 -11.65 23.09
C PRO A 135 -2.05 -10.34 23.89
N GLY A 136 -2.12 -10.44 25.22
CA GLY A 136 -2.30 -9.29 26.13
C GLY A 136 -3.77 -9.01 26.48
N ASN A 137 -4.03 -8.64 27.73
CA ASN A 137 -5.37 -8.57 28.31
C ASN A 137 -6.20 -7.41 27.72
N CYS A 138 -7.29 -7.69 26.99
CA CYS A 138 -8.15 -6.66 26.36
C CYS A 138 -8.91 -5.72 27.33
N SER A 139 -8.67 -5.80 28.65
CA SER A 139 -9.51 -5.18 29.69
C SER A 139 -8.84 -4.07 30.49
N SER A 140 -7.58 -3.74 30.23
CA SER A 140 -6.86 -2.69 30.97
C SER A 140 -6.36 -1.60 30.03
N ASN A 141 -6.57 -0.34 30.41
CA ASN A 141 -6.06 0.86 29.71
C ASN A 141 -4.51 0.92 29.59
N GLU A 142 -3.81 -0.14 29.97
CA GLU A 142 -2.36 -0.34 29.94
C GLU A 142 -1.94 -1.41 28.93
N ASP A 143 -2.60 -1.46 27.77
CA ASP A 143 -2.19 -2.37 26.70
C ASP A 143 -0.87 -1.91 26.06
N GLY A 144 0.20 -2.64 26.41
CA GLY A 144 1.54 -2.48 25.86
C GLY A 144 1.68 -2.97 24.41
N VAL A 145 2.83 -2.66 23.81
CA VAL A 145 3.21 -3.12 22.46
C VAL A 145 3.48 -4.63 22.51
N ILE A 146 2.76 -5.42 21.71
CA ILE A 146 2.87 -6.89 21.67
C ILE A 146 3.77 -7.40 20.54
N ASP A 147 4.47 -6.50 19.84
CA ASP A 147 5.43 -6.84 18.77
C ASP A 147 6.41 -7.94 19.21
N LYS A 148 6.98 -7.86 20.42
CA LYS A 148 7.90 -8.89 20.93
C LYS A 148 7.26 -10.26 21.13
N GLN A 149 5.97 -10.31 21.46
CA GLN A 149 5.23 -11.56 21.63
C GLN A 149 4.85 -12.16 20.28
N LEU A 150 4.45 -11.31 19.32
CA LEU A 150 4.15 -11.71 17.94
C LEU A 150 5.43 -12.09 17.19
N SER A 151 6.56 -11.43 17.45
CA SER A 151 7.84 -11.72 16.82
C SER A 151 8.40 -13.08 17.22
N GLY A 152 8.04 -13.60 18.39
CA GLY A 152 8.40 -14.95 18.83
C GLY A 152 7.74 -16.07 18.02
N LEU A 153 6.65 -15.75 17.30
CA LEU A 153 5.93 -16.66 16.40
C LEU A 153 6.44 -16.55 14.95
N LEU A 154 7.28 -15.56 14.66
CA LEU A 154 7.92 -15.40 13.36
C LEU A 154 9.15 -16.32 13.30
N ASP A 155 9.41 -16.92 12.13
CA ASP A 155 10.59 -17.75 11.92
C ASP A 155 11.86 -16.96 12.28
N LYS A 156 12.65 -17.49 13.24
CA LYS A 156 13.80 -16.79 13.85
C LYS A 156 14.93 -16.50 12.85
N SER A 157 14.84 -17.06 11.65
CA SER A 157 15.78 -16.84 10.55
C SER A 157 15.65 -15.45 9.89
N GLU A 158 14.55 -14.72 10.09
CA GLU A 158 14.23 -13.52 9.28
C GLU A 158 13.94 -12.22 10.06
N TYR A 159 13.95 -12.23 11.41
CA TYR A 159 13.64 -11.07 12.23
C TYR A 159 14.92 -10.33 12.68
N GLN A 160 15.16 -9.13 12.11
CA GLN A 160 16.14 -8.17 12.64
C GLN A 160 15.39 -6.89 13.04
N PRO A 161 15.28 -6.59 14.34
CA PRO A 161 14.62 -5.37 14.78
C PRO A 161 15.58 -4.19 14.61
N SER A 162 15.38 -3.37 13.58
CA SER A 162 15.95 -2.01 13.58
C SER A 162 14.99 -1.06 14.28
N ILE A 163 15.00 -1.08 15.63
CA ILE A 163 14.36 -0.01 16.39
C ILE A 163 15.43 1.04 16.70
N ASN A 164 15.38 2.16 15.97
CA ASN A 164 15.80 3.45 16.50
C ASN A 164 14.55 4.34 16.53
N TYR A 165 13.97 4.50 17.72
CA TYR A 165 13.10 5.64 18.01
C TYR A 165 14.01 6.87 18.13
N ALA A 166 14.40 7.42 16.99
CA ALA A 166 14.81 8.81 16.89
C ALA A 166 13.73 9.52 16.08
N GLU A 167 13.25 10.63 16.62
CA GLU A 167 12.29 11.53 15.99
C GLU A 167 12.85 12.05 14.66
N ASP A 168 12.66 11.31 13.56
CA ASP A 168 12.82 11.88 12.22
C ASP A 168 11.51 12.57 11.84
N HIS A 169 11.33 13.75 12.45
CA HIS A 169 10.75 14.87 11.74
C HIS A 169 11.61 15.12 10.50
N LEU A 170 11.28 14.51 9.35
CA LEU A 170 11.63 14.94 7.97
C LEU A 170 11.19 13.86 6.97
N TYR A 171 9.90 13.83 6.63
CA TYR A 171 9.46 13.43 5.29
C TYR A 171 8.40 14.42 4.82
N THR A 172 8.79 15.70 4.74
CA THR A 172 8.34 16.55 3.64
C THR A 172 9.14 16.15 2.42
N ASN A 173 8.75 15.08 1.74
CA ASN A 173 9.12 14.89 0.35
C ASN A 173 7.84 14.65 -0.43
N ASN A 174 7.51 15.70 -1.19
CA ASN A 174 6.56 15.72 -2.28
C ASN A 174 6.51 14.36 -3.01
N ILE A 175 5.32 13.78 -3.09
CA ILE A 175 4.96 12.86 -4.19
C ILE A 175 4.09 13.67 -5.18
N TYR A 176 4.58 14.87 -5.48
CA TYR A 176 4.22 15.72 -6.61
C TYR A 176 5.53 16.25 -7.21
N THR A 177 6.46 15.35 -7.51
CA THR A 177 7.65 15.62 -8.34
C THR A 177 8.19 14.27 -8.76
N ASP A 178 7.62 13.72 -9.83
CA ASP A 178 8.28 12.82 -10.79
C ASP A 178 7.34 12.61 -12.00
N LEU A 179 6.75 13.71 -12.49
CA LEU A 179 6.19 13.81 -13.84
C LEU A 179 7.19 14.44 -14.83
N GLU A 180 8.45 14.67 -14.41
CA GLU A 180 9.52 15.21 -15.26
C GLU A 180 10.60 14.17 -15.55
N VAL A 181 10.24 13.00 -16.09
CA VAL A 181 11.19 12.22 -16.90
C VAL A 181 10.45 11.57 -18.06
N MET A 182 9.96 12.38 -19.00
CA MET A 182 9.97 12.08 -20.44
C MET A 182 10.13 13.38 -21.22
N GLY A 183 11.28 14.05 -21.00
CA GLY A 183 11.78 15.05 -21.92
C GLY A 183 12.19 14.39 -23.23
N VAL A 184 11.23 14.32 -24.16
CA VAL A 184 11.50 14.28 -25.60
C VAL A 184 11.99 15.68 -25.98
N ALA A 185 13.02 15.70 -26.84
CA ALA A 185 13.72 16.87 -27.33
C ALA A 185 12.83 18.03 -27.82
N VAL A 186 13.21 19.25 -27.47
CA VAL A 186 13.20 20.44 -28.33
C VAL A 186 14.56 21.13 -28.21
#